data_AF-A0A0H1B9L3-F1
#
_entry.id   AF-A0A0H1B9L3-F1
#
_cell.length_a   1.000
_cell.length_b   1.000
_cell.length_c   1.000
_cell.angle_alpha   90.00
_cell.angle_beta   90.00
_cell.angle_gamma   90.00
#
_symmetry.space_group_name_H-M   'P 1'
#
loop_
_entity.id
_entity.type
_entity.pdbx_description
1 polymer ?
#
loop_
_entity_poly.entity_id
_entity_poly.type
_entity_poly.pdbx_seq_one_letter_code
_entity_poly.pdbx_strand_id
1 'polypeptide(L)'
;MAVGQVGFHNQKLTRKVHVAVRQNPVVNRLNKTRVEKFPDLRQEKEDYLSNIRRQERKLREEKRAAEKVEKKKREELKWQKEHAYDDFLNEENVQQSSNQDRDPDFLDDFM
;
A
#
# COMPACT_ATOMS: atom_id res chain seq x y z
N MET A 1 -3.09 45.13 28.94
CA MET A 1 -1.98 44.30 28.40
C MET A 1 -1.71 44.79 26.99
N ALA A 2 -0.48 45.19 26.66
CA ALA A 2 -0.18 45.77 25.35
C ALA A 2 -0.23 44.68 24.27
N VAL A 3 -0.83 45.01 23.12
CA VAL A 3 -0.94 44.10 21.96
C VAL A 3 0.48 43.70 21.52
N GLY A 4 0.78 42.40 21.51
CA GLY A 4 2.09 41.86 21.09
C GLY A 4 3.02 41.41 22.23
N GLN A 5 2.60 41.44 23.49
CA GLN A 5 3.38 40.87 24.58
C GLN A 5 3.42 39.33 24.49
N VAL A 6 4.53 38.77 24.02
CA VAL A 6 4.78 37.32 23.97
C VAL A 6 5.55 36.90 25.22
N GLY A 7 4.94 36.04 26.04
CA GLY A 7 5.53 35.50 27.27
C GLY A 7 6.00 34.06 27.11
N PHE A 8 7.03 33.67 27.88
CA PHE A 8 7.43 32.27 27.97
C PHE A 8 6.58 31.52 28.99
N HIS A 9 6.15 30.30 28.65
CA HIS A 9 5.34 29.46 29.55
C HIS A 9 6.12 29.04 30.81
N ASN A 10 7.42 28.75 30.69
CA ASN A 10 8.28 28.41 31.83
C ASN A 10 9.63 29.13 31.74
N GLN A 11 9.92 30.01 32.71
CA GLN A 11 11.15 30.81 32.74
C GLN A 11 12.40 29.97 33.05
N LYS A 12 12.28 28.82 33.73
CA LYS A 12 13.42 27.97 34.09
C LYS A 12 14.08 27.32 32.86
N LEU A 13 13.31 27.15 31.77
CA LEU A 13 13.80 26.61 30.50
C LEU A 13 14.38 27.70 29.58
N THR A 14 14.38 28.97 30.00
CA THR A 14 14.93 30.06 29.19
C THR A 14 16.37 30.36 29.57
N ARG A 15 17.26 30.31 28.58
CA ARG A 15 18.65 30.75 28.75
C ARG A 15 18.73 32.26 28.59
N LYS A 16 19.08 32.97 29.66
CA LYS A 16 19.32 34.42 29.63
C LYS A 16 20.82 34.69 29.49
N VAL A 17 21.19 35.59 28.60
CA VAL A 17 22.59 36.00 28.38
C VAL A 17 22.66 37.51 28.53
N HIS A 18 23.57 37.98 29.37
CA HIS A 18 23.80 39.42 29.54
C HIS A 18 24.64 39.95 28.37
N VAL A 19 24.11 40.93 27.64
CA VAL A 19 24.81 41.58 26.51
C VAL A 19 25.13 43.01 26.92
N ALA A 20 26.41 43.33 27.15
CA ALA A 20 26.82 44.64 27.64
C ALA A 20 26.61 45.75 26.60
N VAL A 21 26.88 45.49 25.32
CA VAL A 21 26.72 46.46 24.22
C VAL A 21 26.23 45.76 22.96
N ARG A 22 25.32 46.40 22.22
CA ARG A 22 24.83 45.91 20.93
C ARG A 22 25.86 46.16 19.83
N GLN A 23 26.33 45.09 19.18
CA GLN A 23 27.21 45.20 18.01
C GLN A 23 26.39 45.27 16.71
N ASN A 24 26.14 46.49 16.23
CA ASN A 24 25.36 46.75 15.00
C ASN A 24 25.89 46.03 13.73
N PRO A 25 27.22 45.91 13.49
CA PRO A 25 27.72 45.21 12.31
C PRO A 25 27.30 43.73 12.25
N VAL A 26 27.31 43.05 13.39
CA VAL A 26 26.91 41.64 13.51
C VAL A 26 25.42 41.49 13.25
N VAL A 27 24.60 42.34 13.87
CA VAL A 27 23.13 42.33 13.68
C VAL A 27 22.77 42.60 12.21
N ASN A 28 23.42 43.57 11.58
CA ASN A 28 23.18 43.91 10.18
C ASN A 28 23.57 42.76 9.24
N ARG A 29 24.64 42.02 9.55
CA ARG A 29 25.02 40.81 8.78
C ARG A 29 23.99 39.70 8.93
N LEU A 30 23.52 39.44 10.15
CA LEU A 30 22.52 38.42 10.44
C LEU A 30 21.18 38.73 9.77
N ASN A 31 20.74 39.99 9.82
CA ASN A 31 19.51 40.42 9.16
C ASN A 31 19.60 40.32 7.64
N LYS A 32 20.78 40.58 7.05
CA LYS A 32 21.01 40.41 5.61
C LYS A 32 20.91 38.94 5.16
N THR A 33 21.26 37.99 6.03
CA THR A 33 21.16 36.55 5.74
C THR A 33 19.85 35.91 6.19
N ARG A 34 18.94 36.69 6.81
CA ARG A 34 17.68 36.17 7.35
C ARG A 34 16.73 35.88 6.19
N VAL A 35 16.56 34.60 5.87
CA VAL A 35 15.56 34.14 4.89
C VAL A 35 14.28 33.82 5.66
N GLU A 36 13.30 34.71 5.61
CA GLU A 36 11.95 34.42 6.08
C GLU A 36 11.18 33.75 4.94
N LYS A 37 10.92 32.45 5.09
CA LYS A 37 9.95 31.77 4.23
C LYS A 37 8.59 31.94 4.89
N PHE A 38 7.61 32.36 4.11
CA PHE A 38 6.19 32.32 4.48
C PHE A 38 5.50 31.32 3.56
N PRO A 39 5.65 30.00 3.80
CA PRO A 39 4.92 29.01 3.03
C PRO A 39 3.42 29.18 3.32
N ASP A 40 2.60 29.11 2.29
CA ASP A 40 1.16 28.99 2.48
C ASP A 40 0.84 27.58 3.00
N LEU A 41 0.68 27.48 4.31
CA LEU A 41 0.38 26.23 5.00
C LEU A 41 -0.92 25.57 4.51
N ARG A 42 -1.85 26.34 3.94
CA ARG A 42 -3.08 25.78 3.37
C ARG A 42 -2.78 25.03 2.08
N GLN A 43 -1.98 25.63 1.20
CA GLN A 43 -1.61 25.03 -0.07
C GLN A 43 -0.77 23.76 0.13
N GLU A 44 0.22 23.78 1.02
CA GLU A 44 1.02 22.59 1.34
C GLU A 44 0.17 21.44 1.88
N LYS A 45 -0.83 21.76 2.73
CA LYS A 45 -1.76 20.77 3.25
C LYS A 45 -2.64 20.18 2.14
N GLU A 46 -3.15 21.01 1.24
CA GLU A 46 -3.97 20.56 0.12
C GLU A 46 -3.17 19.67 -0.85
N ASP A 47 -1.94 20.05 -1.17
CA ASP A 47 -1.04 19.26 -2.01
C ASP A 47 -0.74 17.90 -1.37
N TYR A 48 -0.46 17.88 -0.07
CA TYR A 48 -0.25 16.64 0.68
C TYR A 48 -1.49 15.72 0.63
N LEU A 49 -2.68 16.27 0.89
CA LEU A 49 -3.94 15.52 0.83
C LEU A 49 -4.29 15.05 -0.59
N SER A 50 -3.95 15.85 -1.61
CA SER A 50 -4.10 15.47 -3.02
C SER A 50 -3.22 14.27 -3.38
N ASN A 51 -1.96 14.28 -2.91
CA ASN A 51 -1.01 13.19 -3.12
C ASN A 51 -1.47 11.89 -2.45
N ILE A 52 -1.96 11.95 -1.22
CA ILE A 52 -2.52 10.77 -0.52
C ILE A 52 -3.70 10.19 -1.33
N ARG A 53 -4.68 11.02 -1.71
CA ARG A 53 -5.84 10.56 -2.50
C ARG A 53 -5.43 9.93 -3.82
N ARG A 54 -4.41 10.47 -4.50
CA ARG A 54 -3.86 9.91 -5.74
C ARG A 54 -3.24 8.54 -5.49
N GLN A 55 -2.49 8.36 -4.41
CA GLN A 55 -1.88 7.09 -4.04
C GLN A 55 -2.95 6.03 -3.70
N GLU A 56 -3.96 6.40 -2.91
CA GLU A 56 -5.07 5.50 -2.58
C GLU A 56 -5.85 5.05 -3.82
N ARG A 57 -6.08 5.96 -4.77
CA ARG A 57 -6.75 5.62 -6.03
C ARG A 57 -5.93 4.62 -6.85
N LYS A 58 -4.62 4.84 -6.98
CA LYS A 58 -3.72 3.92 -7.68
C LYS A 58 -3.75 2.53 -7.05
N LEU A 59 -3.64 2.45 -5.71
CA LEU A 59 -3.65 1.18 -5.00
C LEU A 59 -4.99 0.44 -5.15
N ARG A 60 -6.12 1.16 -5.22
CA ARG A 60 -7.43 0.58 -5.49
C ARG A 60 -7.55 0.05 -6.93
N GLU A 61 -7.02 0.78 -7.90
CA GLU A 61 -7.01 0.36 -9.30
C GLU A 61 -6.13 -0.89 -9.51
N GLU A 62 -4.96 -0.93 -8.87
CA GLU A 62 -4.05 -2.08 -8.89
C GLU A 62 -4.69 -3.32 -8.27
N LYS A 63 -5.34 -3.19 -7.10
CA LYS A 63 -6.10 -4.30 -6.49
C LYS A 63 -7.21 -4.81 -7.41
N ARG A 64 -7.99 -3.90 -8.00
CA ARG A 64 -9.07 -4.27 -8.93
C ARG A 64 -8.54 -4.92 -10.20
N ALA A 65 -7.38 -4.50 -10.69
CA ALA A 65 -6.73 -5.12 -11.85
C ALA A 65 -6.23 -6.54 -11.52
N ALA A 66 -5.59 -6.72 -10.36
CA ALA A 66 -5.13 -8.02 -9.88
C ALA A 66 -6.30 -9.02 -9.71
N GLU A 67 -7.39 -8.60 -9.06
CA GLU A 67 -8.60 -9.42 -8.88
C GLU A 67 -9.22 -9.84 -10.23
N LYS A 68 -9.25 -8.94 -11.22
CA LYS A 68 -9.74 -9.27 -12.57
C LYS A 68 -8.85 -10.31 -13.26
N VAL A 69 -7.54 -10.21 -13.12
CA VAL A 69 -6.60 -11.18 -13.69
C VAL A 69 -6.74 -12.53 -13.01
N GLU A 70 -6.86 -12.57 -11.68
CA GLU A 70 -7.09 -13.81 -10.94
C GLU A 70 -8.41 -14.47 -11.34
N LYS A 71 -9.49 -13.68 -11.46
CA LYS A 71 -10.79 -14.19 -11.90
C LYS A 71 -10.70 -14.80 -13.29
N LYS A 72 -10.06 -14.13 -14.24
CA LYS A 72 -9.84 -14.66 -15.60
C LYS A 72 -9.05 -15.97 -15.58
N LYS A 73 -7.94 -16.03 -14.84
CA LYS A 73 -7.15 -17.27 -14.69
C LYS A 73 -7.97 -18.41 -14.10
N ARG A 74 -8.84 -18.11 -13.13
CA ARG A 74 -9.71 -19.12 -12.50
C ARG A 74 -10.81 -19.58 -13.44
N GLU A 75 -11.37 -18.68 -14.27
CA GLU A 75 -12.31 -19.02 -15.34
C GLU A 75 -11.63 -19.86 -16.42
N GLU A 76 -10.44 -19.49 -16.87
CA GLU A 76 -9.64 -20.25 -17.83
C GLU A 76 -9.29 -21.65 -17.31
N LEU A 77 -8.87 -21.77 -16.04
CA LEU A 77 -8.58 -23.07 -15.43
C LEU A 77 -9.84 -23.94 -15.31
N LYS A 78 -10.99 -23.35 -14.97
CA LYS A 78 -12.28 -24.07 -14.96
C LYS A 78 -12.64 -24.55 -16.36
N TRP A 79 -12.54 -23.66 -17.35
CA TRP A 79 -12.83 -23.99 -18.75
C TRP A 79 -11.92 -25.12 -19.25
N GLN A 80 -10.62 -25.05 -18.96
CA GLN A 80 -9.67 -26.12 -19.27
C GLN A 80 -10.09 -27.44 -18.61
N LYS A 81 -10.41 -27.45 -17.32
CA LYS A 81 -10.87 -28.67 -16.63
C LYS A 81 -12.15 -29.25 -17.22
N GLU A 82 -13.12 -28.39 -17.55
CA GLU A 82 -14.41 -28.81 -18.13
C GLU A 82 -14.27 -29.35 -19.57
N HIS A 83 -13.34 -28.81 -20.37
CA HIS A 83 -13.18 -29.17 -21.78
C HIS A 83 -12.08 -30.22 -22.02
N ALA A 84 -11.10 -30.34 -21.14
CA ALA A 84 -9.94 -31.20 -21.37
C ALA A 84 -10.17 -32.69 -21.04
N TYR A 85 -11.38 -33.13 -20.68
CA TYR A 85 -11.64 -34.50 -20.24
C TYR A 85 -10.67 -34.99 -19.15
N ASP A 86 -10.06 -34.06 -18.40
CA ASP A 86 -9.01 -34.36 -17.43
C ASP A 86 -9.57 -35.26 -16.33
N ASP A 87 -10.82 -34.99 -15.91
CA ASP A 87 -11.56 -35.84 -14.96
C ASP A 87 -11.98 -37.21 -15.55
N PHE A 88 -12.12 -37.30 -16.88
CA PHE A 88 -12.54 -38.53 -17.57
C PHE A 88 -11.35 -39.44 -17.89
N LEU A 89 -10.16 -38.87 -18.06
CA LEU A 89 -8.89 -39.57 -18.34
C LEU A 89 -8.07 -39.86 -17.07
N ASN A 90 -8.64 -39.64 -15.89
CA ASN A 90 -8.04 -40.07 -14.62
C ASN A 90 -7.70 -41.57 -14.66
N GLU A 91 -6.50 -41.93 -14.18
CA GLU A 91 -5.99 -43.32 -14.22
C GLU A 91 -6.98 -44.33 -13.63
N GLU A 92 -7.69 -43.96 -12.57
CA GLU A 92 -8.72 -44.77 -11.93
C GLU A 92 -9.94 -45.02 -12.86
N ASN A 93 -10.42 -43.99 -13.56
CA ASN A 93 -11.54 -44.11 -14.51
C ASN A 93 -11.12 -44.92 -15.75
N VAL A 94 -9.89 -44.73 -16.22
CA VAL A 94 -9.31 -45.50 -17.33
C VAL A 94 -9.15 -46.98 -16.94
N GLN A 95 -8.65 -47.27 -15.74
CA GLN A 95 -8.51 -48.64 -15.22
C GLN A 95 -9.86 -49.33 -15.03
N GLN A 96 -10.89 -48.65 -14.51
CA GLN A 96 -12.24 -49.22 -14.37
C GLN A 96 -12.88 -49.57 -15.74
N SER A 97 -12.60 -48.77 -16.77
CA SER A 97 -13.05 -49.05 -18.14
C SER A 97 -12.26 -50.16 -18.84
N SER A 98 -11.10 -50.53 -18.31
CA SER A 98 -10.23 -51.57 -18.85
C SER A 98 -10.56 -52.95 -18.24
N ASN A 99 -10.47 -54.00 -19.07
CA ASN A 99 -10.59 -55.39 -18.63
C ASN A 99 -9.21 -56.05 -18.37
N GLN A 100 -8.11 -55.30 -18.49
CA GLN A 100 -6.76 -55.89 -18.48
C GLN A 100 -6.28 -56.27 -17.06
N ASP A 101 -6.68 -55.53 -16.03
CA ASP A 101 -6.18 -55.70 -14.65
C ASP A 101 -7.30 -56.12 -13.66
N ARG A 102 -8.29 -56.89 -14.12
CA ARG A 102 -9.40 -57.36 -13.26
C ARG A 102 -9.04 -58.62 -12.50
N ASP A 103 -9.52 -58.73 -11.27
CA ASP A 103 -9.33 -59.92 -10.45
C ASP A 103 -9.96 -61.17 -11.13
N PRO A 104 -9.34 -62.36 -11.01
CA PRO A 104 -9.84 -63.60 -11.62
C PRO A 104 -11.27 -63.95 -11.19
N ASP A 105 -11.67 -63.54 -10.00
CA ASP A 105 -12.98 -63.81 -9.39
C ASP A 105 -14.05 -62.76 -9.79
N PHE A 106 -13.73 -61.81 -10.68
CA PHE A 106 -14.64 -60.72 -11.08
C PHE A 106 -15.96 -61.20 -11.70
N LEU A 107 -16.00 -62.42 -12.25
CA LEU A 107 -17.18 -63.02 -12.88
C LEU A 107 -17.95 -63.99 -11.97
N ASP A 108 -17.44 -64.30 -10.77
CA ASP A 108 -18.09 -65.25 -9.85
C ASP A 108 -19.40 -64.69 -9.25
N ASP A 109 -19.54 -63.37 -9.17
CA ASP A 109 -20.73 -62.69 -8.61
C ASP A 109 -21.91 -62.58 -9.60
N PHE A 110 -21.78 -63.14 -10.81
CA PHE A 110 -22.78 -63.11 -11.89
C PHE A 110 -23.32 -64.49 -12.31
N MET A 111 -22.91 -65.57 -11.62
CA MET A 111 -23.52 -66.91 -11.71
C MET A 111 -24.31 -67.26 -10.45
#